data_AF-A0A9Q3DRP4-F1
#
_entry.id   AF-A0A9Q3DRP4-F1
#
_cell.length_a   1.000
_cell.length_b   1.000
_cell.length_c   1.000
_cell.angle_alpha   90.00
_cell.angle_beta   90.00
_cell.angle_gamma   90.00
#
_symmetry.space_group_name_H-M   'P 1'
#
loop_
_entity.id
_entity.type
_entity.pdbx_description
1 polymer ?
#
loop_
_entity_poly.entity_id
_entity_poly.type
_entity_poly.pdbx_seq_one_letter_code
_entity_poly.pdbx_strand_id
1 'polypeptide(L)'
;MENFFEEAIFKIERDRPMSWFLKQNDRLTALHPDMSETMLHKMILRKCGGNLEHAIRSRCIEPCSTEDYMDAMEDISTRNKIGRNWYKSPIDNTTSGKQI
;
A
#
# COMPACT_ATOMS: atom_id res chain seq x y z
N MET A 1 20.09 -7.47 -13.18
CA MET A 1 19.05 -6.42 -13.33
C MET A 1 17.64 -6.94 -12.97
N GLU A 2 17.50 -8.21 -12.57
CA GLU A 2 16.22 -8.95 -12.62
C GLU A 2 15.43 -9.07 -11.30
N ASN A 3 15.86 -8.50 -10.17
CA ASN A 3 15.15 -8.70 -8.88
C ASN A 3 14.42 -7.46 -8.32
N PHE A 4 14.44 -6.32 -9.02
CA PHE A 4 13.90 -5.08 -8.43
C PHE A 4 12.39 -5.08 -8.19
N PHE A 5 11.62 -5.87 -8.94
CA PHE A 5 10.20 -6.10 -8.65
C PHE A 5 10.02 -7.22 -7.62
N GLU A 6 10.83 -8.28 -7.70
CA GLU A 6 10.82 -9.42 -6.78
C GLU A 6 10.98 -8.96 -5.32
N GLU A 7 11.92 -8.05 -5.08
CA GLU A 7 12.24 -7.49 -3.75
C GLU A 7 11.36 -6.29 -3.35
N ALA A 8 10.54 -5.76 -4.27
CA ALA A 8 9.67 -4.62 -3.99
C ALA A 8 8.43 -5.06 -3.23
N ILE A 9 8.48 -4.98 -1.89
CA ILE A 9 7.33 -5.15 -1.01
C ILE A 9 6.75 -3.78 -0.66
N PHE A 10 5.44 -3.63 -0.83
CA PHE A 10 4.73 -2.40 -0.49
C PHE A 10 4.51 -2.30 1.03
N LYS A 11 4.88 -1.16 1.62
CA LYS A 11 4.64 -0.86 3.05
C LYS A 11 3.91 0.46 3.19
N ILE A 12 2.67 0.40 3.71
CA ILE A 12 1.79 1.58 3.96
C ILE A 12 2.49 2.72 4.73
N GLU A 13 3.41 2.37 5.63
CA GLU A 13 4.14 3.32 6.48
C GLU A 13 5.16 4.16 5.74
N ARG A 14 5.78 3.61 4.69
CA ARG A 14 6.91 4.22 4.00
C ARG A 14 6.55 4.64 2.57
N ASP A 15 5.76 3.83 1.91
CA ASP A 15 5.54 3.94 0.47
C ASP A 15 4.29 4.77 0.17
N ARG A 16 4.34 5.55 -0.91
CA ARG A 16 3.18 6.27 -1.45
C ARG A 16 2.43 5.35 -2.42
N PRO A 17 1.14 5.03 -2.19
CA PRO A 17 0.40 4.04 -2.96
C PRO A 17 0.48 4.23 -4.47
N MET A 18 0.06 5.40 -4.96
CA MET A 18 0.03 5.72 -6.40
C MET A 18 1.42 5.63 -7.03
N SER A 19 2.40 6.34 -6.47
CA SER A 19 3.76 6.36 -7.01
C SER A 19 4.41 4.97 -6.99
N TRP A 20 4.14 4.18 -5.96
CA TRP A 20 4.69 2.83 -5.84
C TRP A 20 4.05 1.88 -6.85
N PHE A 21 2.73 1.96 -7.04
CA PHE A 21 1.99 1.15 -8.01
C PHE A 21 2.47 1.42 -9.43
N LEU A 22 2.49 2.69 -9.85
CA LEU A 22 2.94 3.09 -11.18
C LEU A 22 4.37 2.61 -11.45
N LYS A 23 5.28 2.79 -10.49
CA LYS A 23 6.66 2.32 -10.60
C LYS A 23 6.76 0.80 -10.80
N GLN A 24 5.89 0.02 -10.15
CA GLN A 24 5.87 -1.43 -10.38
C GLN A 24 5.21 -1.80 -11.70
N ASN A 25 4.20 -1.04 -12.13
CA ASN A 25 3.56 -1.20 -13.42
C ASN A 25 4.58 -1.01 -14.55
N ASP A 26 5.27 0.14 -14.58
CA ASP A 26 6.35 0.42 -15.55
C ASP A 26 7.42 -0.69 -15.59
N ARG A 27 7.84 -1.17 -14.42
CA ARG A 27 8.84 -2.26 -14.32
C ARG A 27 8.33 -3.56 -14.92
N LEU A 28 7.09 -3.95 -14.61
CA LEU A 28 6.54 -5.19 -15.11
C LEU A 28 6.21 -5.10 -16.60
N THR A 29 5.70 -3.96 -17.09
CA THR A 29 5.46 -3.74 -18.52
C THR A 29 6.78 -3.77 -19.30
N ALA A 30 7.87 -3.23 -18.73
CA ALA A 30 9.19 -3.30 -19.36
C ALA A 30 9.76 -4.74 -19.41
N LEU A 31 9.44 -5.58 -18.42
CA LEU A 31 9.89 -6.98 -18.36
C LEU A 31 8.98 -7.93 -19.15
N HIS A 32 7.69 -7.62 -19.22
CA HIS A 32 6.63 -8.45 -19.80
C HIS A 32 5.66 -7.59 -20.62
N PRO A 33 6.08 -7.08 -21.79
CA PRO A 33 5.25 -6.18 -22.61
C PRO A 33 3.96 -6.84 -23.12
N ASP A 34 3.95 -8.16 -23.27
CA ASP A 34 2.79 -8.93 -23.75
C ASP A 34 1.81 -9.34 -22.63
N MET A 35 2.07 -8.95 -21.38
CA MET A 35 1.22 -9.31 -20.25
C MET A 35 -0.04 -8.43 -20.20
N SER A 36 -1.19 -9.04 -19.91
CA SER A 36 -2.44 -8.30 -19.75
C SER A 36 -2.42 -7.40 -18.51
N GLU A 37 -3.08 -6.25 -18.61
CA GLU A 37 -3.20 -5.28 -17.51
C GLU A 37 -3.75 -5.94 -16.23
N THR A 38 -4.77 -6.80 -16.36
CA THR A 38 -5.32 -7.56 -15.23
C THR A 38 -4.27 -8.47 -14.55
N MET A 39 -3.39 -9.10 -15.33
CA MET A 39 -2.34 -9.96 -14.78
C MET A 39 -1.25 -9.11 -14.10
N LEU A 40 -0.87 -7.98 -14.71
CA LEU A 40 0.04 -7.00 -14.11
C LEU A 40 -0.49 -6.55 -12.73
N HIS A 41 -1.75 -6.15 -12.65
CA HIS A 41 -2.39 -5.76 -11.39
C HIS A 41 -2.34 -6.89 -10.35
N LYS A 42 -2.65 -8.13 -10.75
CA LYS A 42 -2.58 -9.29 -9.84
C LYS A 42 -1.17 -9.52 -9.31
N MET A 43 -0.14 -9.34 -10.12
CA MET A 43 1.26 -9.44 -9.68
C MET A 43 1.65 -8.32 -8.72
N ILE A 44 1.26 -7.07 -9.00
CA ILE A 44 1.53 -5.93 -8.13
C ILE A 44 0.85 -6.10 -6.77
N LEU A 45 -0.41 -6.57 -6.75
CA LEU A 45 -1.14 -6.79 -5.50
C LEU A 45 -0.52 -7.88 -4.62
N ARG A 46 0.08 -8.93 -5.20
CA ARG A 46 0.82 -9.95 -4.43
C ARG A 46 1.97 -9.36 -3.61
N LYS A 47 2.53 -8.23 -4.03
CA LYS A 47 3.60 -7.52 -3.31
C LYS A 47 3.08 -6.65 -2.15
N CYS A 48 1.77 -6.46 -2.03
CA CYS A 48 1.14 -5.85 -0.86
C CYS A 48 1.02 -6.85 0.30
N GLY A 49 0.80 -8.13 -0.04
CA GLY A 49 0.80 -9.25 0.90
C GLY A 49 -0.43 -9.35 1.81
N GLY A 50 -0.85 -10.58 2.09
CA GLY A 50 -1.80 -10.96 3.15
C GLY A 50 -3.06 -10.10 3.22
N ASN A 51 -3.27 -9.48 4.39
CA ASN A 51 -4.47 -8.69 4.67
C ASN A 51 -4.60 -7.45 3.78
N LEU A 52 -3.48 -6.88 3.33
CA LEU A 52 -3.51 -5.68 2.49
C LEU A 52 -3.96 -6.03 1.07
N GLU A 53 -3.42 -7.10 0.50
CA GLU A 53 -3.89 -7.64 -0.79
C GLU A 53 -5.39 -7.92 -0.74
N HIS A 54 -5.87 -8.59 0.32
CA HIS A 54 -7.28 -8.91 0.48
C HIS A 54 -8.15 -7.64 0.61
N ALA A 55 -7.72 -6.66 1.41
CA ALA A 55 -8.46 -5.42 1.61
C ALA A 55 -8.58 -4.59 0.31
N ILE A 56 -7.55 -4.58 -0.52
CA ILE A 56 -7.56 -3.90 -1.83
C ILE A 56 -8.51 -4.63 -2.77
N ARG A 57 -8.37 -5.95 -2.91
CA ARG A 57 -9.25 -6.77 -3.77
C ARG A 57 -10.72 -6.67 -3.39
N SER A 58 -11.05 -6.58 -2.10
CA SER A 58 -12.43 -6.42 -1.66
C SER A 58 -13.06 -5.09 -2.08
N ARG A 59 -12.26 -4.08 -2.46
CA ARG A 59 -12.75 -2.79 -2.97
C ARG A 59 -12.79 -2.71 -4.50
N CYS A 60 -12.11 -3.62 -5.19
CA CYS A 60 -11.99 -3.65 -6.65
C CYS A 60 -12.69 -4.91 -7.20
N ILE A 61 -13.98 -4.79 -7.55
CA ILE A 61 -14.76 -5.88 -8.16
C ILE A 61 -14.50 -5.90 -9.67
N GLU A 62 -13.90 -6.98 -10.19
CA GLU A 62 -13.54 -7.10 -11.60
C GLU A 62 -14.77 -6.94 -12.54
N PRO A 63 -14.63 -6.23 -13.68
CA PRO A 63 -13.43 -5.57 -14.19
C PRO A 63 -13.11 -4.24 -13.46
N CYS A 64 -11.88 -4.10 -12.97
CA CYS A 64 -11.38 -2.87 -12.34
C CYS A 64 -10.20 -2.30 -13.12
N SER A 65 -10.17 -0.98 -13.24
CA SER A 65 -9.12 -0.23 -13.90
C SER A 65 -7.88 -0.06 -13.02
N THR A 66 -6.78 0.37 -13.62
CA THR A 66 -5.56 0.80 -12.89
C THR A 66 -5.90 1.85 -11.83
N GLU A 67 -6.76 2.83 -12.16
CA GLU A 67 -7.17 3.91 -11.26
C GLU A 67 -7.95 3.37 -10.04
N ASP A 68 -8.87 2.43 -10.25
CA ASP A 68 -9.63 1.81 -9.14
C ASP A 68 -8.69 1.13 -8.13
N TYR A 69 -7.65 0.44 -8.61
CA TYR A 69 -6.65 -0.19 -7.72
C TYR A 69 -5.81 0.84 -6.97
N MET A 70 -5.42 1.94 -7.64
CA MET A 70 -4.67 3.02 -7.00
C MET A 70 -5.49 3.73 -5.93
N ASP A 71 -6.75 4.04 -6.23
CA ASP A 71 -7.69 4.67 -5.29
C ASP A 71 -7.96 3.77 -4.09
N ALA A 72 -8.17 2.46 -4.31
CA ALA A 72 -8.35 1.51 -3.22
C ALA A 72 -7.10 1.41 -2.32
N MET A 73 -5.91 1.39 -2.91
CA MET A 73 -4.66 1.39 -2.14
C MET A 73 -4.48 2.70 -1.36
N GLU A 74 -4.88 3.84 -1.93
CA GLU A 74 -4.82 5.14 -1.27
C GLU A 74 -5.84 5.27 -0.13
N ASP A 75 -7.09 4.86 -0.33
CA ASP A 75 -8.13 4.83 0.71
C ASP A 75 -7.68 3.98 1.90
N ILE A 76 -7.19 2.75 1.64
CA ILE A 76 -6.71 1.86 2.71
C ILE A 76 -5.51 2.45 3.43
N SER A 77 -4.56 3.02 2.69
CA SER A 77 -3.35 3.60 3.27
C SER A 77 -3.67 4.83 4.12
N THR A 78 -4.61 5.66 3.68
CA THR A 78 -5.05 6.87 4.38
C THR A 78 -5.88 6.52 5.61
N ARG A 79 -6.83 5.59 5.51
CA ARG A 79 -7.62 5.11 6.66
C ARG A 79 -6.76 4.46 7.74
N ASN A 80 -5.75 3.67 7.36
CA ASN A 80 -4.81 3.09 8.32
C ASN A 80 -3.93 4.15 9.00
N LYS A 81 -3.48 5.18 8.26
CA LYS A 81 -2.75 6.32 8.85
C LYS A 81 -3.60 7.12 9.80
N ILE A 82 -4.86 7.38 9.43
CA ILE A 82 -5.84 8.05 10.29
C ILE A 82 -6.06 7.25 11.57
N GLY A 83 -6.31 5.93 11.47
CA GLY A 83 -6.49 5.05 12.64
C GLY A 83 -5.33 5.03 13.63
N ARG A 84 -4.08 5.19 13.15
CA ARG A 84 -2.90 5.35 14.02
C ARG A 84 -2.77 6.74 14.62
N ASN A 85 -3.26 7.78 13.95
CA ASN A 85 -3.20 9.14 14.47
C ASN A 85 -4.21 9.36 15.62
N TRP A 86 -5.34 8.64 15.62
CA TRP A 86 -6.29 8.65 16.75
C TRP A 86 -5.77 7.93 18.00
N TYR A 87 -4.85 6.97 17.85
CA TYR A 87 -4.20 6.29 18.98
C TYR A 87 -2.98 7.03 19.54
N LYS A 88 -2.64 8.20 19.00
CA LYS A 88 -1.66 9.14 19.58
C LYS A 88 -2.37 10.35 20.18
N SER A 89 -3.32 10.10 21.08
CA SER A 89 -3.63 11.11 22.09
C SER A 89 -2.45 11.16 23.07
N PRO A 90 -1.86 12.33 23.35
CA PRO A 90 -0.84 12.45 24.38
C PRO A 90 -1.54 12.27 25.73
N ILE A 91 -1.37 11.10 26.35
CA ILE A 91 -1.44 11.03 27.81
C ILE A 91 -0.01 11.30 28.29
N ASP A 92 0.48 12.52 28.07
CA ASP A 92 1.59 13.05 28.84
C ASP A 92 0.96 13.78 30.03
N ASN A 93 0.98 13.12 31.18
CA ASN A 93 0.96 13.82 32.45
C ASN A 93 2.20 13.39 33.20
N THR A 94 3.35 13.82 32.68
CA THR A 94 4.56 13.93 33.50
C THR A 94 4.41 15.17 34.37
N THR A 95 4.15 14.99 35.67
CA THR A 95 4.71 15.92 36.66
C THR A 95 5.39 15.10 37.73
N SER A 96 6.70 15.01 37.56
CA SER A 96 7.64 14.49 38.54
C SER A 96 7.78 15.48 39.70
N GLY A 97 7.54 15.00 40.91
CA GLY A 97 8.31 15.32 42.11
C GLY A 97 8.11 16.67 42.81
N LYS A 98 7.64 16.62 44.07
CA LYS A 98 8.39 17.10 45.24
C LYS A 98 7.78 16.62 46.56
N GLN A 99 8.58 15.93 47.37
CA GLN A 99 8.48 15.90 48.85
C GLN A 99 8.38 17.33 49.38
N ILE A 100 7.47 17.62 50.33
CA ILE A 100 7.74 17.75 51.79
C ILE A 100 6.42 17.45 52.53
#